data_AF-C9EIV2-F1
#
_entry.id   AF-C9EIV2-F1
#
_cell.length_a   1.000
_cell.length_b   1.000
_cell.length_c   1.000
_cell.angle_alpha   90.00
_cell.angle_beta   90.00
_cell.angle_gamma   90.00
#
_symmetry.space_group_name_H-M   'P 1'
#
loop_
_entity.id
_entity.type
_entity.pdbx_description
1 polymer ?
#
loop_
_entity_poly.entity_id
_entity_poly.type
_entity_poly.pdbx_seq_one_letter_code
_entity_poly.pdbx_strand_id
1 'polypeptide(L)' 'FFYPLNFTFVCPSEILAFNQAQKDFEKLGVQLLAVSVDSQYSHAAWRRTPLEQGGIGPVNFPLIS' A
#
# COMPACT_ATOMS: atom_id res chain seq x y z
N PHE A 1 6.01 -4.07 -6.12
CA PHE A 1 7.11 -3.19 -5.73
C PHE A 1 7.43 -3.41 -4.26
N PHE A 2 8.67 -3.15 -3.87
CA PHE A 2 9.11 -3.27 -2.48
C PHE A 2 9.14 -1.90 -1.83
N TYR A 3 8.69 -1.82 -0.58
CA TYR A 3 8.81 -0.62 0.24
C TYR A 3 9.40 -0.97 1.61
N PRO A 4 10.03 -0.01 2.32
CA PRO A 4 10.92 -0.35 3.42
C PRO A 4 10.17 -0.81 4.69
N LEU A 5 9.16 -0.05 5.10
CA LEU A 5 8.48 -0.24 6.38
C LEU A 5 7.12 0.50 6.42
N ASN A 6 6.10 -0.15 7.01
CA ASN A 6 4.83 0.46 7.36
C ASN A 6 5.02 1.62 8.36
N PHE A 7 4.07 2.56 8.43
CA PHE A 7 4.05 3.68 9.39
C PHE A 7 5.27 4.62 9.32
N THR A 8 5.88 4.76 8.14
CA THR A 8 6.96 5.73 7.89
C THR A 8 6.52 6.87 6.97
N PHE A 9 7.17 8.03 7.09
CA PHE A 9 6.73 9.26 6.41
C PHE A 9 6.96 9.28 4.89
N VAL A 10 7.87 8.45 4.37
CA VAL A 10 8.22 8.43 2.94
C VAL A 10 7.33 7.43 2.16
N CYS A 11 6.67 6.50 2.85
CA CYS A 11 5.99 5.38 2.21
C CYS A 11 4.52 5.59 1.75
N PRO A 12 3.66 6.40 2.40
CA PRO A 12 2.26 6.45 1.98
C PRO A 12 2.08 7.11 0.62
N SER A 13 2.92 8.08 0.22
CA SER A 13 2.76 8.78 -1.06
C SER A 13 2.90 7.84 -2.27
N GLU A 14 3.90 6.95 -2.26
CA GLU A 14 4.09 5.96 -3.33
C GLU A 14 2.93 4.98 -3.40
N ILE A 15 2.54 4.40 -2.26
CA ILE A 15 1.44 3.44 -2.17
C ILE A 15 0.12 4.06 -2.64
N LEU A 16 -0.16 5.31 -2.25
CA LEU A 16 -1.37 6.02 -2.67
C LEU A 16 -1.35 6.38 -4.16
N ALA A 17 -0.21 6.77 -4.70
CA ALA A 17 -0.06 7.02 -6.14
C ALA A 17 -0.31 5.75 -6.96
N PHE A 18 0.25 4.61 -6.54
CA PHE A 18 -0.04 3.32 -7.17
C PHE A 18 -1.51 2.91 -7.01
N ASN A 19 -2.14 3.23 -5.89
CA ASN A 19 -3.56 2.93 -5.66
C ASN A 19 -4.46 3.75 -6.59
N GLN A 20 -4.11 5.01 -6.85
CA GLN A 20 -4.81 5.86 -7.82
C GLN A 20 -4.63 5.35 -9.26
N ALA A 21 -3.43 4.89 -9.61
CA ALA A 21 -3.11 4.36 -10.93
C ALA A 21 -3.55 2.89 -11.14
N GLN A 22 -4.12 2.23 -10.13
CA GLN A 22 -4.42 0.80 -10.13
C GLN A 22 -5.26 0.36 -11.33
N LYS A 23 -6.27 1.16 -11.72
CA LYS A 23 -7.11 0.89 -12.90
C LYS A 23 -6.35 0.95 -14.22
N ASP A 24 -5.29 1.75 -14.31
CA ASP A 24 -4.49 1.84 -15.53
C ASP A 24 -3.59 0.62 -15.69
N PHE A 25 -3.07 0.08 -14.58
CA PHE A 25 -2.39 -1.21 -14.58
C PHE A 25 -3.34 -2.35 -14.95
N GLU A 26 -4.56 -2.38 -14.42
CA GLU A 26 -5.58 -3.40 -14.76
C GLU A 26 -5.92 -3.41 -16.25
N LYS A 27 -6.08 -2.24 -16.89
CA LYS A 27 -6.34 -2.13 -18.35
C LYS A 27 -5.21 -2.74 -19.18
N LEU A 28 -3.99 -2.75 -18.66
CA LEU A 28 -2.81 -3.34 -19.30
C LEU A 28 -2.65 -4.83 -18.96
N GLY A 29 -3.59 -5.42 -18.20
CA GLY A 29 -3.48 -6.80 -17.72
C GLY A 29 -2.39 -6.99 -16.66
N VAL A 30 -2.01 -5.91 -15.96
CA VAL A 30 -0.94 -5.92 -14.94
C VAL A 30 -1.54 -5.87 -13.54
N GLN A 31 -1.00 -6.70 -12.65
CA GLN A 31 -1.36 -6.69 -11.23
C GLN A 31 -0.30 -5.96 -10.41
N LEU A 32 -0.76 -5.10 -9.51
CA LEU A 32 0.09 -4.47 -8.49
C LEU A 32 0.15 -5.36 -7.25
N LEU A 33 1.36 -5.53 -6.73
CA LEU A 33 1.65 -6.18 -5.46
C LEU A 33 2.64 -5.31 -4.71
N ALA A 34 2.37 -4.94 -3.46
CA ALA A 34 3.32 -4.23 -2.62
C ALA A 34 3.88 -5.17 -1.56
N VAL A 35 5.19 -5.11 -1.30
CA VAL A 35 5.90 -6.06 -0.45
C VAL A 35 6.75 -5.29 0.56
N SER A 36 6.68 -5.67 1.83
CA SER A 36 7.67 -5.26 2.84
C SER A 36 7.98 -6.42 3.79
N VAL A 37 8.90 -6.20 4.72
CA VAL A 37 9.25 -7.18 5.76
C VAL A 37 8.34 -7.08 6.99
N ASP A 38 7.30 -6.25 6.93
CA ASP A 38 6.33 -6.09 8.00
C ASP A 38 5.36 -7.26 8.02
N SER A 39 4.93 -7.67 9.21
CA SER A 39 3.90 -8.72 9.34
C SER A 39 2.56 -8.33 8.70
N GLN A 40 1.77 -9.35 8.34
CA GLN A 40 0.38 -9.19 7.89
C GLN A 40 -0.50 -8.43 8.89
N TYR A 41 -0.19 -8.49 10.19
CA TYR A 41 -0.88 -7.72 11.23
C TYR A 41 -0.58 -6.23 11.14
N SER A 42 0.69 -5.88 10.88
CA SER A 42 1.12 -4.50 10.64
C SER A 42 0.43 -3.92 9.41
N HIS A 43 0.36 -4.68 8.30
CA HIS A 43 -0.38 -4.28 7.10
C HIS A 43 -1.88 -4.04 7.38
N ALA A 44 -2.52 -4.94 8.14
CA ALA A 44 -3.93 -4.82 8.49
C ALA A 44 -4.21 -3.60 9.38
N ALA A 45 -3.33 -3.30 10.33
CA ALA A 45 -3.42 -2.11 11.15
C ALA A 45 -3.27 -0.85 10.29
N TRP A 46 -2.24 -0.80 9.44
CA TRP A 46 -1.93 0.38 8.63
C TRP A 46 -3.02 0.74 7.62
N ARG A 47 -3.70 -0.27 7.06
CA ARG A 47 -4.89 -0.11 6.21
C ARG A 47 -6.13 0.41 6.96
N ARG A 48 -6.23 0.17 8.26
CA ARG A 48 -7.35 0.63 9.10
C ARG A 48 -7.11 2.02 9.68
N THR A 49 -5.85 2.45 9.73
CA THR A 49 -5.49 3.79 10.17
C THR A 49 -5.89 4.82 9.09
N PRO A 50 -6.58 5.92 9.46
CA PRO A 50 -6.87 7.02 8.55
C PRO A 50 -5.60 7.73 8.04
N LEU A 51 -5.70 8.36 6.87
CA LEU A 51 -4.58 9.09 6.24
C LEU A 51 -4.06 10.23 7.13
N GLU A 52 -4.99 10.92 7.80
CA GLU A 52 -4.70 12.03 8.73
C GLU A 52 -3.89 11.57 9.95
N GLN A 53 -3.86 10.27 10.22
CA GLN A 53 -3.12 9.64 11.32
C GLN A 53 -1.90 8.84 10.83
N GLY A 54 -1.46 9.06 9.58
CA GLY A 54 -0.30 8.38 8.99
C GLY A 54 -0.58 6.96 8.47
N GLY A 55 -1.86 6.61 8.31
CA GLY A 55 -2.28 5.39 7.63
C GLY A 55 -2.31 5.50 6.11
N ILE A 56 -2.69 4.41 5.45
CA ILE A 56 -2.88 4.36 3.98
C ILE A 56 -4.34 4.16 3.57
N GLY A 57 -5.23 3.93 4.54
CA GLY A 57 -6.63 3.62 4.27
C GLY A 57 -6.81 2.34 3.43
N PRO A 58 -8.00 2.16 2.81
CA PRO A 58 -8.25 1.01 1.95
C PRO A 58 -7.52 1.15 0.61
N VAL A 59 -6.52 0.30 0.40
CA VAL A 59 -5.82 0.13 -0.89
C VAL A 59 -6.37 -1.06 -1.66
N ASN A 60 -6.41 -0.94 -2.99
CA ASN A 60 -7.05 -1.90 -3.91
C ASN A 60 -6.11 -2.99 -4.41
N PHE A 61 -4.92 -3.14 -3.81
CA PHE A 61 -3.96 -4.18 -4.16
C PHE A 61 -3.40 -4.87 -2.90
N PRO A 62 -2.91 -6.12 -3.01
CA PRO A 62 -2.34 -6.84 -1.89
C PRO A 62 -1.07 -6.21 -1.31
N LEU A 63 -0.97 -6.24 0.03
CA LEU A 63 0.27 -6.02 0.78
C LEU A 63 0.79 -7.39 1.24
N ILE A 64 2.00 -7.75 0.81
CA ILE A 64 2.64 -9.05 1.05
C ILE A 64 3.70 -8.88 2.14
N SER A 65 3.64 -9.79 3.11
CA SER A 65 4.62 -10.00 4.18
C SER A 65 5.55 -11.16 3.86
#